data_AF-A0AAD4CLL4-F1
#
_entry.id   AF-A0AAD4CLL4-F1
#
_cell.length_a   1.000
_cell.length_b   1.000
_cell.length_c   1.000
_cell.angle_alpha   90.00
_cell.angle_beta   90.00
_cell.angle_gamma   90.00
#
_symmetry.space_group_name_H-M   'P 1'
#
loop_
_entity.id
_entity.type
_entity.pdbx_description
1 polymer ?
#
loop_
_entity_poly.entity_id
_entity_poly.type
_entity_poly.pdbx_seq_one_letter_code
_entity_poly.pdbx_strand_id
1 'polypeptide(L)'
;MGKNSATLFAATNIKRAVTLLMVMTAPLAMAFLAYHVYLIWAGMTTNESAKWSDWKEDIADGVVFKSTKAEVYSDSPLPGEHPAAQAFWPVKSEQVLVVADEPPREGCIIRPGTNEINQPVSSEAGLDKRWIPVHSMREIDNIYDLGFWRNLRHVFGWSAKQKVACE
;
A
#
# COMPACT_ATOMS: atom_id res chain seq x y z
N MET A 1 5.15 -40.17 53.31
CA MET A 1 5.48 -38.76 53.00
C MET A 1 6.07 -38.52 51.60
N GLY A 2 6.64 -39.51 50.88
CA GLY A 2 7.39 -39.26 49.64
C GLY A 2 6.60 -39.12 48.32
N LYS A 3 5.37 -39.66 48.23
CA LYS A 3 4.58 -39.61 46.97
C LYS A 3 4.17 -38.19 46.58
N ASN A 4 3.84 -37.34 47.56
CA ASN A 4 3.36 -35.98 47.33
C ASN A 4 4.48 -35.05 46.82
N SER A 5 5.72 -35.23 47.29
CA SER A 5 6.87 -34.44 46.82
C SER A 5 7.28 -34.79 45.38
N ALA A 6 7.20 -36.07 44.98
CA ALA A 6 7.54 -36.48 43.62
C ALA A 6 6.53 -35.95 42.59
N THR A 7 5.24 -36.01 42.89
CA THR A 7 4.18 -35.44 42.05
C THR A 7 4.25 -33.91 41.98
N LEU A 8 4.57 -33.24 43.09
CA LEU A 8 4.77 -31.79 43.10
C LEU A 8 5.97 -31.39 42.25
N PHE A 9 7.08 -32.12 42.34
CA PHE A 9 8.28 -31.86 41.55
C PHE A 9 8.03 -32.06 40.05
N ALA A 10 7.38 -33.16 39.66
CA ALA A 10 7.00 -33.40 38.28
C ALA A 10 6.07 -32.30 37.72
N ALA A 11 5.05 -31.89 38.48
CA ALA A 11 4.15 -30.82 38.09
C ALA A 11 4.87 -29.46 37.94
N THR A 12 5.85 -29.17 38.80
CA THR A 12 6.63 -27.92 38.73
C THR A 12 7.52 -27.88 37.48
N ASN A 13 8.12 -29.01 37.11
CA ASN A 13 8.95 -29.13 35.91
C ASN A 13 8.12 -29.00 34.62
N ILE A 14 6.93 -29.60 34.56
CA ILE A 14 6.02 -29.47 33.41
C ILE A 14 5.59 -28.01 33.23
N LYS A 15 5.20 -27.33 34.31
CA LYS A 15 4.85 -25.89 34.26
C LYS A 15 6.00 -25.06 33.70
N ARG A 16 7.23 -25.29 34.18
CA ARG A 16 8.43 -24.58 33.70
C ARG A 16 8.73 -24.86 32.23
N ALA A 17 8.59 -26.11 31.78
CA ALA A 17 8.78 -26.49 30.39
C ALA A 17 7.75 -25.81 29.46
N VAL A 18 6.46 -25.82 29.84
CA VAL A 18 5.40 -25.14 29.09
C VAL A 18 5.63 -23.62 29.08
N THR A 19 6.02 -23.01 30.20
CA THR A 19 6.36 -21.58 30.24
C THR A 19 7.54 -21.26 29.32
N LEU A 20 8.60 -22.07 29.30
CA LEU A 20 9.75 -21.85 28.43
C LEU A 20 9.39 -21.99 26.95
N LEU A 21 8.56 -22.99 26.61
CA LEU A 21 8.01 -23.15 25.26
C LEU A 21 7.16 -21.94 24.85
N MET A 22 6.28 -21.44 25.73
CA MET A 22 5.51 -20.22 25.48
C MET A 22 6.41 -19.01 25.28
N VAL A 23 7.45 -18.83 26.09
CA VAL A 23 8.37 -17.69 25.95
C VAL A 23 9.17 -17.74 24.65
N MET A 24 9.45 -18.92 24.10
CA MET A 24 10.13 -19.05 22.80
C MET A 24 9.18 -18.86 21.61
N THR A 25 7.92 -19.25 21.76
CA THR A 25 6.92 -19.24 20.67
C THR A 25 6.08 -17.97 20.61
N ALA A 26 5.79 -17.35 21.76
CA ALA A 26 5.00 -16.13 21.86
C ALA A 26 5.63 -14.93 21.12
N PRO A 27 6.96 -14.67 21.17
CA PRO A 27 7.56 -13.57 20.42
C PRO A 27 7.34 -13.69 18.91
N LEU A 28 7.40 -14.91 18.36
CA LEU A 28 7.17 -15.16 16.94
C LEU A 28 5.71 -14.88 16.56
N ALA A 29 4.76 -15.37 17.36
CA ALA A 29 3.34 -15.09 17.15
C ALA A 29 3.03 -13.58 17.28
N MET A 30 3.65 -12.90 18.24
CA MET A 30 3.51 -11.46 18.45
C MET A 30 4.09 -10.66 17.28
N ALA A 31 5.24 -11.06 16.74
CA ALA A 31 5.83 -10.42 15.56
C ALA A 31 4.91 -10.56 14.33
N PHE A 32 4.34 -11.76 14.12
CA PHE A 32 3.40 -12.01 13.04
C PHE A 32 2.12 -11.18 13.18
N LEU A 33 1.57 -11.10 14.40
CA LEU A 33 0.42 -10.26 14.69
C LEU A 33 0.72 -8.77 14.45
N ALA A 34 1.86 -8.27 14.93
CA ALA A 34 2.26 -6.89 14.74
C ALA A 34 2.42 -6.53 13.25
N TYR A 35 2.98 -7.45 12.46
CA TYR A 35 3.08 -7.27 11.01
C TYR A 35 1.72 -7.17 10.33
N HIS A 36 0.74 -8.01 10.70
CA HIS A 36 -0.62 -7.90 10.16
C HIS A 36 -1.35 -6.62 10.60
N VAL A 37 -1.15 -6.17 11.84
CA VAL A 37 -1.67 -4.87 12.29
C VAL A 37 -1.08 -3.73 11.47
N TYR A 38 0.23 -3.78 11.16
CA TYR A 38 0.87 -2.83 10.26
C TYR A 38 0.27 -2.85 8.85
N LEU A 39 0.01 -4.03 8.28
CA LEU A 39 -0.63 -4.14 6.96
C LEU A 39 -2.03 -3.51 6.94
N ILE A 40 -2.82 -3.68 8.00
CA ILE A 40 -4.14 -3.04 8.14
C ILE A 40 -3.99 -1.53 8.25
N TRP A 41 -2.99 -1.06 8.99
CA TRP A 41 -2.70 0.37 9.14
C TRP A 41 -2.26 1.02 7.83
N ALA A 42 -1.40 0.37 7.06
CA ALA A 42 -0.95 0.85 5.75
C ALA A 42 -1.99 0.65 4.64
N GLY A 43 -3.06 -0.12 4.87
CA GLY A 43 -4.07 -0.42 3.85
C GLY A 43 -3.49 -1.24 2.70
N MET A 44 -2.69 -2.26 2.98
CA MET A 44 -2.07 -3.07 1.92
C MET A 44 -2.06 -4.55 2.27
N THR A 45 -2.09 -5.39 1.23
CA THR A 45 -1.84 -6.83 1.40
C THR A 45 -0.33 -7.10 1.30
N THR A 46 0.10 -8.30 1.68
CA THR A 46 1.51 -8.71 1.55
C THR A 46 2.01 -8.61 0.10
N ASN A 47 1.18 -8.98 -0.88
CA ASN A 47 1.53 -8.83 -2.30
C ASN A 47 1.72 -7.35 -2.70
N GLU A 48 0.81 -6.48 -2.26
CA GLU A 48 0.93 -5.05 -2.56
C GLU A 48 2.13 -4.43 -1.82
N SER A 49 2.46 -4.89 -0.61
CA SER A 49 3.65 -4.41 0.12
C SER A 49 4.97 -4.69 -0.60
N ALA A 50 5.04 -5.77 -1.40
CA ALA A 50 6.18 -6.04 -2.27
C ALA A 50 6.25 -5.02 -3.42
N LYS A 51 5.12 -4.76 -4.09
CA LYS A 51 5.06 -3.73 -5.15
C LYS A 51 5.43 -2.35 -4.64
N TRP A 52 5.00 -1.99 -3.43
CA TRP A 52 5.40 -0.73 -2.80
C TRP A 52 6.90 -0.68 -2.48
N SER A 53 7.57 -1.82 -2.31
CA SER A 53 9.02 -1.88 -2.20
C SER A 53 9.68 -1.55 -3.53
N ASP A 54 9.18 -2.11 -4.63
CA ASP A 54 9.69 -1.83 -5.97
C ASP A 54 9.56 -0.32 -6.28
N TRP A 55 8.38 0.26 -6.02
CA TRP A 55 8.17 1.72 -6.16
C TRP A 55 9.10 2.55 -5.28
N LYS A 56 9.44 2.07 -4.08
CA LYS A 56 10.36 2.77 -3.19
C LYS A 56 11.77 2.81 -3.77
N GLU A 57 12.19 1.74 -4.45
CA GLU A 57 13.47 1.68 -5.16
C GLU A 57 13.45 2.64 -6.36
N ASP A 58 12.39 2.63 -7.17
CA ASP A 58 12.24 3.55 -8.31
C ASP A 58 12.23 5.04 -7.88
N ILE A 59 11.60 5.36 -6.74
CA ILE A 59 11.63 6.72 -6.17
C ILE A 59 13.03 7.09 -5.67
N ALA A 60 13.76 6.12 -5.09
CA ALA A 60 15.12 6.36 -4.63
C ALA A 60 16.08 6.63 -5.81
N ASP A 61 15.82 6.00 -6.95
CA ASP A 61 16.51 6.24 -8.21
C ASP A 61 16.09 7.56 -8.89
N GLY A 62 14.99 8.18 -8.43
CA GLY A 62 14.52 9.48 -8.93
C GLY A 62 13.83 9.41 -10.29
N VAL A 63 13.39 8.22 -10.70
CA VAL A 63 12.76 7.96 -12.01
C VAL A 63 11.24 8.03 -11.97
N VAL A 64 10.65 8.40 -10.83
CA VAL A 64 9.20 8.46 -10.64
C VAL A 64 8.67 9.89 -10.69
N PHE A 65 7.69 10.11 -11.55
CA PHE A 65 7.01 11.38 -11.73
C PHE A 65 5.51 11.23 -11.46
N LYS A 66 4.93 12.25 -10.83
CA LYS A 66 3.49 12.36 -10.58
C LYS A 66 2.88 13.52 -11.36
N SER A 67 1.66 13.34 -11.83
CA SER A 67 0.82 14.39 -12.39
C SER A 67 -0.65 14.13 -12.06
N THR A 68 -1.53 15.08 -12.36
CA THR A 68 -2.97 14.95 -12.11
C THR A 68 -3.67 14.41 -13.35
N LYS A 69 -4.67 13.54 -13.17
CA LYS A 69 -5.49 12.97 -14.24
C LYS A 69 -6.09 14.05 -15.15
N ALA A 70 -6.54 15.17 -14.57
CA ALA A 70 -7.06 16.32 -15.30
C ALA A 70 -6.02 16.94 -16.25
N GLU A 71 -4.76 17.02 -15.83
CA GLU A 71 -3.67 17.62 -16.60
C GLU A 71 -3.15 16.69 -17.70
N VAL A 72 -3.17 15.38 -17.46
CA VAL A 72 -2.65 14.37 -18.38
C VAL A 72 -3.67 13.95 -19.44
N TYR A 73 -4.92 13.70 -19.03
CA TYR A 73 -5.93 13.09 -19.90
C TYR A 73 -7.01 14.06 -20.41
N SER A 74 -7.03 15.32 -19.96
CA SER A 74 -7.92 16.41 -20.45
C SER A 74 -9.28 15.93 -20.97
N ASP A 75 -10.27 15.83 -20.08
CA ASP A 75 -11.67 15.40 -20.31
C ASP A 75 -11.90 14.07 -21.06
N SER A 76 -10.84 13.36 -21.48
CA SER A 76 -10.96 12.07 -22.14
C SER A 76 -11.19 10.98 -21.10
N PRO A 77 -12.28 10.18 -21.22
CA PRO A 77 -12.49 9.03 -20.35
C PRO A 77 -11.30 8.08 -20.51
N LEU A 78 -10.71 7.65 -19.39
CA LEU A 78 -9.62 6.67 -19.42
C LEU A 78 -10.10 5.40 -20.15
N PRO A 79 -9.27 4.78 -21.01
CA PRO A 79 -9.57 3.48 -21.59
C PRO A 79 -9.70 2.45 -20.45
N GLY A 80 -10.93 2.02 -20.16
CA GLY A 80 -11.21 1.09 -19.06
C GLY A 80 -11.91 1.70 -17.84
N GLU A 81 -12.29 2.99 -17.88
CA GLU A 81 -13.19 3.56 -16.87
C GLU A 81 -14.61 3.02 -17.05
N HIS A 82 -14.83 1.82 -16.53
CA HIS A 82 -16.17 1.31 -16.33
C HIS A 82 -16.88 2.23 -15.31
N PRO A 83 -18.15 2.60 -15.53
CA PRO A 83 -18.94 3.30 -14.52
C PRO A 83 -19.10 2.34 -13.32
N ALA A 84 -18.13 2.38 -12.41
CA ALA A 84 -18.18 1.62 -11.17
C ALA A 84 -19.40 2.12 -10.41
N ALA A 85 -20.41 1.26 -10.30
CA ALA A 85 -21.63 1.54 -9.56
C ALA A 85 -21.28 1.90 -8.12
N GLN A 86 -21.21 3.21 -7.79
CA GLN A 86 -20.97 3.80 -6.46
C GLN A 86 -20.24 2.87 -5.49
N ALA A 87 -19.11 2.31 -5.91
CA ALA A 87 -18.41 1.36 -5.09
C ALA A 87 -17.63 2.18 -4.07
N PHE A 88 -17.83 1.87 -2.79
CA PHE A 88 -17.07 2.45 -1.68
C PHE A 88 -15.56 2.15 -1.78
N TRP A 89 -15.19 1.27 -2.71
CA TRP A 89 -13.85 0.75 -2.92
C TRP A 89 -13.69 0.19 -4.34
N PRO A 90 -12.50 0.30 -4.98
CA PRO A 90 -11.33 1.10 -4.59
C PRO A 90 -11.58 2.61 -4.65
N VAL A 91 -10.78 3.38 -3.89
CA VAL A 91 -10.87 4.85 -3.93
C VAL A 91 -10.36 5.33 -5.29
N LYS A 92 -11.11 6.22 -5.94
CA LYS A 92 -10.64 6.89 -7.15
C LYS A 92 -9.53 7.86 -6.77
N SER A 93 -8.36 7.70 -7.39
CA SER A 93 -7.29 8.69 -7.28
C SER A 93 -7.27 9.57 -8.52
N GLU A 94 -7.06 10.86 -8.30
CA GLU A 94 -6.77 11.84 -9.34
C GLU A 94 -5.28 11.84 -9.70
N GLN A 95 -4.45 11.03 -9.04
CA GLN A 95 -3.01 10.95 -9.31
C GLN A 95 -2.71 10.01 -10.48
N VAL A 96 -1.73 10.39 -11.29
CA VAL A 96 -1.14 9.55 -12.34
C VAL A 96 0.36 9.47 -12.06
N LEU A 97 0.87 8.24 -11.93
CA LEU A 97 2.28 7.96 -11.69
C LEU A 97 2.90 7.32 -12.91
N VAL A 98 4.10 7.75 -13.26
CA VAL A 98 4.82 7.22 -14.42
C VAL A 98 6.30 7.12 -14.09
N VAL A 99 6.92 6.08 -14.63
CA VAL A 99 8.33 5.77 -14.50
C VAL A 99 9.05 6.19 -15.78
N ALA A 100 10.12 6.97 -15.64
CA ALA A 100 10.91 7.51 -16.73
C ALA A 100 12.35 7.78 -16.30
N ASP A 101 13.32 7.34 -17.12
CA ASP A 101 14.75 7.60 -16.85
C ASP A 101 15.12 9.09 -16.97
N GLU A 102 14.42 9.82 -17.84
CA GLU A 102 14.56 11.27 -18.01
C GLU A 102 13.27 11.99 -17.62
N PRO A 103 13.35 13.24 -17.12
CA PRO A 103 12.18 14.06 -16.83
C PRO A 103 11.23 14.13 -18.05
N PRO A 104 9.91 13.95 -17.86
CA PRO A 104 8.95 13.98 -18.95
C PRO A 104 9.00 15.31 -19.72
N ARG A 105 9.15 15.24 -21.04
CA ARG A 105 9.16 16.41 -21.92
C ARG A 105 7.77 16.67 -22.52
N GLU A 106 7.57 17.91 -22.99
CA GLU A 106 6.32 18.30 -23.65
C GLU A 106 6.03 17.40 -24.86
N GLY A 107 4.84 16.78 -24.88
CA GLY A 107 4.45 15.83 -25.92
C GLY A 107 4.80 14.37 -25.64
N CYS A 108 5.22 14.03 -24.41
CA CYS A 108 5.33 12.64 -23.98
C CYS A 108 3.95 11.93 -24.01
N ILE A 109 3.97 10.63 -24.35
CA ILE A 109 2.75 9.82 -24.44
C ILE A 109 2.89 8.65 -23.47
N ILE A 110 1.91 8.49 -22.58
CA ILE A 110 1.82 7.34 -21.69
C ILE A 110 1.46 6.12 -22.52
N ARG A 111 2.24 5.04 -22.37
CA ARG A 111 1.95 3.77 -23.04
C ARG A 111 0.65 3.18 -22.47
N PRO A 112 -0.31 2.80 -23.33
CA PRO A 112 -1.57 2.24 -22.84
C PRO A 112 -1.31 0.92 -22.10
N GLY A 113 -1.80 0.84 -20.86
CA GLY A 113 -1.68 -0.35 -20.00
C GLY A 113 -0.35 -0.47 -19.25
N THR A 114 0.57 0.49 -19.35
CA THR A 114 1.80 0.53 -18.54
C THR A 114 2.01 1.91 -17.93
N ASN A 115 2.82 1.96 -16.86
CA ASN A 115 3.21 3.21 -16.21
C ASN A 115 4.51 3.75 -16.81
N GLU A 116 4.70 3.61 -18.11
CA GLU A 116 5.89 4.09 -18.83
C GLU A 116 5.51 5.21 -19.79
N ILE A 117 6.36 6.22 -19.91
CA ILE A 117 6.23 7.23 -20.96
C ILE A 117 7.15 6.94 -22.14
N ASN A 118 6.64 7.22 -23.34
CA ASN A 118 7.48 7.46 -24.50
C ASN A 118 7.83 8.95 -24.56
N GLN A 119 9.12 9.26 -24.43
CA GLN A 119 9.63 10.60 -24.69
C GLN A 119 9.44 10.96 -26.18
N PRO A 120 9.17 12.23 -26.51
CA PRO A 120 9.04 12.67 -27.90
C PRO A 120 10.37 12.53 -28.64
N VAL A 121 10.32 12.25 -29.94
CA VAL A 121 11.51 12.10 -30.81
C VAL A 121 12.30 13.40 -30.94
N SER A 122 11.66 14.56 -30.70
CA SER A 122 12.31 15.87 -30.73
C SER A 122 12.97 16.21 -29.40
N SER A 123 14.31 16.21 -29.38
CA SER A 123 15.13 16.59 -28.21
C SER A 123 15.00 18.08 -27.83
N GLU A 124 14.40 18.90 -28.70
CA GLU A 124 14.18 20.34 -28.50
C GLU A 124 12.95 20.64 -27.63
N ALA A 125 12.14 19.64 -27.29
CA ALA A 125 10.99 19.82 -26.40
C ALA A 125 11.44 20.16 -24.98
N GLY A 126 10.86 21.22 -24.41
CA GLY A 126 11.08 21.63 -23.04
C GLY A 126 10.55 20.61 -22.03
N LEU A 127 10.95 20.77 -20.76
CA LEU A 127 10.43 19.97 -19.66
C LEU A 127 8.95 20.27 -19.45
N ASP A 128 8.13 19.22 -19.34
CA ASP A 128 6.71 19.37 -19.05
C ASP A 128 6.52 19.61 -17.54
N LYS A 129 6.07 20.82 -17.21
CA LYS A 129 5.87 21.26 -15.81
C LYS A 129 4.70 20.56 -15.11
N ARG A 130 3.85 19.84 -15.84
CA ARG A 130 2.75 19.03 -15.26
C ARG A 130 3.27 17.84 -14.47
N TRP A 131 4.50 17.41 -14.75
CA TRP A 131 5.15 16.30 -14.09
C TRP A 131 6.04 16.78 -12.96
N ILE A 132 5.73 16.33 -11.76
CA ILE A 132 6.47 16.66 -10.54
C ILE A 132 7.25 15.41 -10.14
N PRO A 133 8.57 15.50 -9.90
CA PRO A 133 9.33 14.37 -9.40
C PRO A 133 8.84 13.97 -8.01
N VAL A 134 8.74 12.68 -7.77
CA VAL A 134 8.39 12.13 -6.46
C VAL A 134 9.67 11.86 -5.70
N HIS A 135 9.81 12.40 -4.49
CA HIS A 135 11.00 12.20 -3.65
C HIS A 135 10.74 11.26 -2.48
N SER A 136 9.48 10.97 -2.18
CA SER A 136 9.11 10.09 -1.08
C SER A 136 7.84 9.29 -1.36
N MET A 137 7.81 8.05 -0.86
CA MET A 137 6.60 7.21 -0.82
C MET A 137 5.41 7.89 -0.14
N ARG A 138 5.65 8.88 0.75
CA ARG A 138 4.58 9.64 1.42
C ARG A 138 3.79 10.53 0.47
N GLU A 139 4.33 10.83 -0.71
CA GLU A 139 3.68 11.67 -1.70
C GLU A 139 2.77 10.89 -2.64
N ILE A 140 2.78 9.56 -2.54
CA ILE A 140 1.95 8.67 -3.34
C ILE A 140 0.73 8.27 -2.53
N ASP A 141 -0.45 8.51 -3.09
CA ASP A 141 -1.70 8.07 -2.48
C ASP A 141 -1.88 6.56 -2.65
N ASN A 142 -2.07 5.85 -1.53
CA ASN A 142 -2.49 4.47 -1.58
C ASN A 142 -4.01 4.41 -1.83
N ILE A 143 -4.42 4.06 -3.05
CA ILE A 143 -5.84 3.85 -3.41
C ILE A 143 -6.51 2.72 -2.63
N TYR A 144 -5.69 1.85 -2.03
CA TYR A 144 -6.11 0.78 -1.16
C TYR A 144 -6.04 1.14 0.34
N ASP A 145 -5.85 2.41 0.70
CA ASP A 145 -5.95 2.84 2.09
C ASP A 145 -7.22 3.65 2.34
N LEU A 146 -8.11 3.13 3.20
CA LEU A 146 -9.27 3.88 3.69
C LEU A 146 -8.97 4.64 4.99
N GLY A 147 -7.77 4.46 5.54
CA GLY A 147 -7.36 4.81 6.89
C GLY A 147 -7.53 3.65 7.86
N PHE A 148 -6.62 3.55 8.83
CA PHE A 148 -6.52 2.43 9.79
C PHE A 148 -7.86 1.94 10.35
N TRP A 149 -8.70 2.84 10.87
CA TRP A 149 -9.98 2.46 11.48
C TRP A 149 -11.00 1.92 10.46
N ARG A 150 -10.99 2.45 9.23
CA ARG A 150 -11.88 1.96 8.15
C ARG A 150 -11.38 0.63 7.63
N ASN A 151 -10.07 0.45 7.47
CA ASN A 151 -9.46 -0.83 7.11
C ASN A 151 -9.76 -1.90 8.17
N LEU A 152 -9.55 -1.57 9.45
CA LEU A 152 -9.81 -2.48 10.57
C LEU A 152 -11.28 -2.91 10.60
N ARG A 153 -12.19 -1.94 10.48
CA ARG A 153 -13.62 -2.19 10.45
C ARG A 153 -14.02 -3.08 9.26
N HIS A 154 -13.39 -2.86 8.09
CA HIS A 154 -13.60 -3.67 6.89
C HIS A 154 -13.14 -5.12 7.10
N VAL A 155 -11.96 -5.35 7.70
CA VAL A 155 -11.45 -6.69 8.02
C VAL A 155 -12.38 -7.46 8.96
N PHE A 156 -12.99 -6.78 9.93
CA PHE A 156 -13.96 -7.38 10.85
C PHE A 156 -15.39 -7.51 10.28
N GLY A 157 -15.60 -7.19 8.99
CA GLY A 157 -16.91 -7.29 8.34
C GLY A 157 -17.94 -6.28 8.86
N TRP A 158 -17.51 -5.31 9.67
CA TRP A 158 -18.36 -4.21 10.11
C TRP A 158 -18.50 -3.25 8.92
N SER A 159 -19.59 -3.33 8.18
CA SER A 159 -19.82 -2.42 7.05
C SER A 159 -19.80 -0.97 7.55
N ALA A 160 -18.81 -0.19 7.13
CA ALA A 160 -18.75 1.24 7.34
C ALA A 160 -19.78 1.90 6.40
N LYS A 161 -21.06 1.88 6.79
CA LYS A 161 -22.06 2.74 6.15
C LYS A 161 -21.69 4.19 6.45
N GLN A 162 -21.03 4.87 5.52
CA GLN A 162 -20.82 6.31 5.62
C GLN A 162 -22.01 6.99 4.95
N LYS A 163 -22.75 7.79 5.73
CA LYS A 163 -23.79 8.68 5.20
C LYS A 163 -23.10 9.66 4.25
N VAL A 164 -23.55 9.71 3.01
CA VAL A 164 -23.25 10.79 2.08
C VAL A 164 -23.80 12.07 2.71
N ALA A 165 -22.92 12.95 3.19
CA ALA A 165 -23.30 14.33 3.45
C ALA A 165 -23.44 15.00 2.08
N CYS A 166 -24.68 15.31 1.73
CA CYS A 166 -25.01 16.18 0.62
C CYS A 166 -24.80 17.61 1.12
N GLU A 167 -23.85 18.34 0.54
CA GLU A 167 -23.84 19.80 0.49
C GLU A 167 -23.71 20.23 -0.97
#